data_AF-A0A2N2Z0J4-F1
#
_entry.id   AF-A0A2N2Z0J4-F1
#
_cell.length_a   1.000
_cell.length_b   1.000
_cell.length_c   1.000
_cell.angle_alpha   90.00
_cell.angle_beta   90.00
_cell.angle_gamma   90.00
#
_symmetry.space_group_name_H-M   'P 1'
#
loop_
_entity.id
_entity.type
_entity.pdbx_description
1 polymer ?
#
loop_
_entity_poly.entity_id
_entity_poly.type
_entity_poly.pdbx_seq_one_letter_code
_entity_poly.pdbx_strand_id
1 'polypeptide(L)'
;MIPDLSIVNNFECQQNYEPVCCIPFEIIANPTKAGINTSDAVLKVTDNGTEPWDALVFDLGAVINLSTKNQLKIKIYSTKAVPLLAKLEGGTSGPKEVWGAITTADAWTEYTFDFSDQAAANHKKIVLFFNGGAADGTATDIYYIDDLKWE
;
A
#
# COMPACT_ATOMS: atom_id res chain seq x y z
N MET A 1 -3.23 -22.77 8.60
CA MET A 1 -2.61 -21.60 9.26
C MET A 1 -3.74 -20.75 9.81
N ILE A 2 -3.64 -20.25 11.04
CA ILE A 2 -4.61 -19.28 11.57
C ILE A 2 -4.25 -17.92 10.95
N PRO A 3 -5.18 -17.19 10.32
CA PRO A 3 -4.89 -15.88 9.75
C PRO A 3 -4.40 -14.89 10.81
N ASP A 4 -3.21 -14.31 10.61
CA ASP A 4 -2.80 -13.10 11.33
C ASP A 4 -3.50 -11.89 10.70
N LEU A 5 -4.49 -11.34 11.39
CA LEU A 5 -5.31 -10.22 10.92
C LEU A 5 -4.57 -8.88 10.89
N SER A 6 -3.34 -8.80 11.42
CA SER A 6 -2.50 -7.63 11.23
C SER A 6 -1.87 -7.57 9.85
N ILE A 7 -1.76 -8.70 9.15
CA ILE A 7 -1.34 -8.73 7.76
C ILE A 7 -2.55 -8.38 6.89
N VAL A 8 -2.44 -7.35 6.07
CA VAL A 8 -3.46 -7.04 5.06
C VAL A 8 -3.28 -8.01 3.90
N ASN A 9 -2.07 -8.02 3.34
CA ASN A 9 -1.70 -8.92 2.25
C ASN A 9 -0.17 -9.01 2.14
N ASN A 10 0.35 -10.24 2.03
CA ASN A 10 1.75 -10.51 1.69
C ASN A 10 1.92 -11.11 0.28
N PHE A 11 0.82 -11.23 -0.46
CA PHE A 11 0.75 -11.71 -1.84
C PHE A 11 1.22 -13.16 -2.05
N GLU A 12 1.36 -13.93 -0.97
CA GLU A 12 1.52 -15.39 -1.04
C GLU A 12 0.44 -16.11 -0.22
N CYS A 13 0.76 -16.59 0.98
CA CYS A 13 -0.14 -17.47 1.74
C CYS A 13 -1.10 -16.71 2.65
N GLN A 14 -0.84 -15.43 2.94
CA GLN A 14 -1.68 -14.58 3.78
C GLN A 14 -2.20 -13.37 3.00
N GLN A 15 -3.29 -13.61 2.27
CA GLN A 15 -4.00 -12.61 1.48
C GLN A 15 -5.34 -12.30 2.13
N ASN A 16 -5.32 -11.75 3.36
CA ASN A 16 -6.55 -11.53 4.12
C ASN A 16 -7.50 -10.55 3.42
N TYR A 17 -6.93 -9.58 2.68
CA TYR A 17 -7.67 -8.61 1.88
C TYR A 17 -6.97 -8.35 0.56
N GLU A 18 -7.68 -8.55 -0.55
CA GLU A 18 -7.20 -8.27 -1.90
C GLU A 18 -7.51 -6.82 -2.31
N PRO A 19 -6.68 -6.21 -3.18
CA PRO A 19 -7.02 -4.92 -3.77
C PRO A 19 -8.28 -5.05 -4.64
N VAL A 20 -9.18 -4.06 -4.57
CA VAL A 20 -10.48 -4.10 -5.27
C VAL A 20 -10.52 -3.24 -6.53
N CYS A 21 -9.66 -2.21 -6.61
CA CYS A 21 -9.59 -1.22 -7.69
C CYS A 21 -8.35 -0.32 -7.44
N CYS A 22 -8.14 0.80 -8.12
CA CYS A 22 -8.80 1.37 -9.30
C CYS A 22 -7.79 1.56 -10.45
N ILE A 23 -6.55 1.17 -10.20
CA ILE A 23 -5.45 1.10 -11.15
C ILE A 23 -5.09 -0.36 -11.43
N PRO A 24 -4.49 -0.68 -12.60
CA PRO A 24 -4.11 -2.05 -12.91
C PRO A 24 -3.11 -2.64 -11.90
N PHE A 25 -3.39 -3.86 -11.46
CA PHE A 25 -2.51 -4.62 -10.58
C PHE A 25 -2.50 -6.11 -10.94
N GLU A 26 -1.41 -6.80 -10.62
CA GLU A 26 -1.25 -8.24 -10.84
C GLU A 26 -0.27 -8.82 -9.81
N ILE A 27 -0.59 -9.96 -9.20
CA ILE A 27 0.37 -10.71 -8.39
C ILE A 27 1.30 -11.46 -9.34
N ILE A 28 2.60 -11.23 -9.23
CA ILE A 28 3.63 -11.86 -10.07
C ILE A 28 4.74 -12.46 -9.21
N ALA A 29 5.56 -13.34 -9.80
CA ALA A 29 6.80 -13.76 -9.16
C ALA A 29 7.69 -12.53 -8.88
N ASN A 30 8.27 -12.46 -7.67
CA ASN A 30 9.10 -11.33 -7.26
C ASN A 30 10.29 -11.17 -8.24
N PRO A 31 10.34 -10.09 -9.05
CA PRO A 31 11.39 -9.91 -10.05
C PRO A 31 12.73 -9.51 -9.42
N THR A 32 12.72 -9.08 -8.16
CA THR A 32 13.85 -8.47 -7.46
C THR A 32 13.99 -9.05 -6.05
N LYS A 33 14.22 -10.36 -5.92
CA LYS A 33 14.46 -11.03 -4.62
C LYS A 33 15.79 -10.61 -3.99
N ALA A 34 15.81 -9.48 -3.30
CA ALA A 34 17.02 -8.89 -2.74
C ALA A 34 16.73 -7.99 -1.53
N GLY A 35 17.76 -7.75 -0.72
CA GLY A 35 17.68 -6.85 0.43
C GLY A 35 16.65 -7.33 1.46
N ILE A 36 15.73 -6.44 1.82
CA ILE A 36 14.70 -6.71 2.84
C ILE A 36 13.51 -7.52 2.32
N ASN A 37 13.44 -7.79 1.01
CA ASN A 37 12.37 -8.56 0.41
C ASN A 37 12.89 -9.72 -0.45
N THR A 38 12.73 -10.93 0.06
CA THR A 38 13.10 -12.17 -0.61
C THR A 38 11.88 -13.08 -0.84
N SER A 39 10.67 -12.50 -0.82
CA SER A 39 9.40 -13.18 -1.08
C SER A 39 9.38 -13.87 -2.44
N ASP A 40 8.48 -14.85 -2.59
CA ASP A 40 8.31 -15.54 -3.86
C ASP A 40 7.43 -14.77 -4.84
N ALA A 41 6.46 -14.00 -4.33
CA ALA A 41 5.53 -13.21 -5.12
C ALA A 41 5.36 -11.80 -4.53
N VAL A 42 4.96 -10.85 -5.38
CA VAL A 42 4.70 -9.45 -5.03
C VAL A 42 3.50 -8.96 -5.83
N LEU A 43 2.86 -7.89 -5.38
CA LEU A 43 1.89 -7.20 -6.23
C LEU A 43 2.60 -6.17 -7.10
N LYS A 44 2.49 -6.33 -8.42
CA LYS A 44 2.83 -5.31 -9.40
C LYS A 44 1.66 -4.35 -9.53
N VAL A 45 1.93 -3.05 -9.39
CA VAL A 45 0.98 -1.95 -9.59
C VAL A 45 1.45 -1.14 -10.79
N THR A 46 0.54 -0.83 -11.71
CA THR A 46 0.83 0.03 -12.88
C THR A 46 0.05 1.33 -12.77
N ASP A 47 0.77 2.43 -12.72
CA ASP A 47 0.29 3.80 -12.65
C ASP A 47 0.43 4.43 -14.05
N ASN A 48 -0.58 5.20 -14.48
CA ASN A 48 -0.58 5.79 -15.82
C ASN A 48 0.22 7.11 -15.90
N GLY A 49 0.68 7.63 -14.77
CA GLY A 49 1.51 8.82 -14.62
C GLY A 49 0.84 10.14 -14.94
N THR A 50 -0.43 10.12 -15.38
CA THR A 50 -1.17 11.27 -15.89
C THR A 50 -2.34 11.69 -15.00
N GLU A 51 -2.76 10.82 -14.08
CA GLU A 51 -3.88 11.05 -13.16
C GLU A 51 -3.37 11.19 -11.72
N PRO A 52 -3.26 12.40 -11.14
CA PRO A 52 -2.63 12.63 -9.84
C PRO A 52 -3.22 11.89 -8.64
N TRP A 53 -4.43 11.34 -8.79
CA TRP A 53 -5.21 10.75 -7.71
C TRP A 53 -5.78 9.39 -8.09
N ASP A 54 -5.17 8.71 -9.06
CA ASP A 54 -5.43 7.30 -9.26
C ASP A 54 -4.81 6.51 -8.08
N ALA A 55 -5.46 5.41 -7.71
CA ALA A 55 -5.14 4.76 -6.45
C ALA A 55 -5.34 3.26 -6.49
N LEU A 56 -4.52 2.57 -5.70
CA LEU A 56 -4.75 1.20 -5.28
C LEU A 56 -5.60 1.20 -4.01
N VAL A 57 -6.71 0.46 -4.02
CA VAL A 57 -7.68 0.44 -2.91
C VAL A 57 -7.83 -0.98 -2.38
N PHE A 58 -7.69 -1.13 -1.06
CA PHE A 58 -8.11 -2.32 -0.32
C PHE A 58 -9.36 -1.97 0.48
N ASP A 59 -10.48 -2.66 0.20
CA ASP A 59 -11.70 -2.55 1.01
C ASP A 59 -11.79 -3.76 1.95
N LEU A 60 -11.65 -3.51 3.25
CA LEU A 60 -11.61 -4.57 4.25
C LEU A 60 -13.04 -5.03 4.62
N GLY A 61 -14.10 -4.33 4.19
CA GLY A 61 -15.50 -4.61 4.51
C GLY A 61 -15.89 -4.39 5.98
N ALA A 62 -14.91 -4.34 6.87
CA ALA A 62 -15.04 -4.16 8.32
C ALA A 62 -14.17 -2.98 8.81
N VAL A 63 -14.45 -2.54 10.04
CA VAL A 63 -13.65 -1.48 10.67
C VAL A 63 -12.24 -1.98 10.94
N ILE A 64 -11.26 -1.18 10.54
CA ILE A 64 -9.85 -1.40 10.83
C ILE A 64 -9.62 -1.13 12.32
N ASN A 65 -9.18 -2.13 13.08
CA ASN A 65 -8.89 -1.97 14.49
C ASN A 65 -7.50 -1.33 14.69
N LEU A 66 -7.47 -0.02 14.97
CA LEU A 66 -6.26 0.76 15.19
C LEU A 66 -5.95 1.02 16.68
N SER A 67 -6.59 0.29 17.60
CA SER A 67 -6.41 0.52 19.04
C SER A 67 -5.06 0.06 19.59
N THR A 68 -4.37 -0.85 18.88
CA THR A 68 -3.09 -1.42 19.31
C THR A 68 -2.04 -1.37 18.22
N LYS A 69 -2.37 -1.83 17.01
CA LYS A 69 -1.53 -1.76 15.81
C LYS A 69 -2.05 -0.66 14.90
N ASN A 70 -1.32 0.42 14.76
CA ASN A 70 -1.78 1.65 14.12
C ASN A 70 -0.74 2.28 13.21
N GLN A 71 0.36 1.59 12.97
CA GLN A 71 1.31 1.94 11.93
C GLN A 71 1.09 1.02 10.74
N LEU A 72 0.74 1.61 9.60
CA LEU A 72 0.67 0.87 8.34
C LEU A 72 2.07 0.77 7.76
N LYS A 73 2.53 -0.45 7.52
CA LYS A 73 3.82 -0.73 6.88
C LYS A 73 3.64 -1.40 5.54
N ILE A 74 4.53 -1.07 4.61
CA ILE A 74 4.57 -1.64 3.27
C ILE A 74 6.00 -1.63 2.74
N LYS A 75 6.42 -2.71 2.09
CA LYS A 75 7.65 -2.75 1.32
C LYS A 75 7.36 -2.35 -0.11
N ILE A 76 8.16 -1.45 -0.67
CA ILE A 76 8.00 -0.99 -2.05
C ILE A 76 9.35 -1.04 -2.77
N TYR A 77 9.35 -1.54 -4.00
CA TYR A 77 10.41 -1.38 -4.99
C TYR A 77 9.89 -0.56 -6.16
N SER A 78 10.65 0.46 -6.56
CA SER A 78 10.38 1.25 -7.77
C SER A 78 11.70 1.70 -8.40
N THR A 79 11.69 2.00 -9.69
CA THR A 79 12.81 2.63 -10.41
C THR A 79 12.78 4.16 -10.29
N LYS A 80 11.80 4.72 -9.59
CA LYS A 80 11.60 6.17 -9.45
C LYS A 80 11.49 6.60 -8.00
N ALA A 81 11.91 7.84 -7.75
CA ALA A 81 11.61 8.54 -6.51
C ALA A 81 10.41 9.48 -6.74
N VAL A 82 9.34 9.31 -5.98
CA VAL A 82 8.05 9.99 -6.18
C VAL A 82 7.31 10.19 -4.84
N PRO A 83 6.37 11.14 -4.75
CA PRO A 83 5.44 11.22 -3.62
C PRO A 83 4.66 9.91 -3.44
N LEU A 84 4.36 9.58 -2.20
CA LEU A 84 3.53 8.43 -1.84
C LEU A 84 2.53 8.87 -0.78
N LEU A 85 1.25 8.61 -0.98
CA LEU A 85 0.21 8.91 -0.01
C LEU A 85 -0.48 7.63 0.44
N ALA A 86 -0.51 7.41 1.75
CA ALA A 86 -1.42 6.44 2.36
C ALA A 86 -2.61 7.19 2.96
N LYS A 87 -3.81 6.68 2.70
CA LYS A 87 -5.07 7.24 3.17
C LYS A 87 -5.95 6.16 3.78
N LEU A 88 -6.61 6.51 4.88
CA LEU A 88 -7.71 5.75 5.45
C LEU A 88 -9.03 6.46 5.21
N GLU A 89 -10.03 5.68 4.78
CA GLU A 89 -11.38 6.19 4.56
C GLU A 89 -12.46 5.10 4.74
N GLY A 90 -13.72 5.49 4.56
CA GLY A 90 -14.89 4.66 4.81
C GLY A 90 -15.41 4.75 6.24
N GLY A 91 -16.62 4.24 6.48
CA GLY A 91 -17.30 4.44 7.77
C GLY A 91 -17.93 5.83 7.88
N THR A 92 -17.91 6.42 9.08
CA THR A 92 -18.46 7.76 9.36
C THR A 92 -17.38 8.77 9.78
N SER A 93 -16.14 8.31 10.02
CA SER A 93 -15.00 9.17 10.32
C SER A 93 -14.58 9.91 9.05
N GLY A 94 -14.13 11.16 9.18
CA GLY A 94 -13.53 11.89 8.06
C GLY A 94 -12.22 11.21 7.62
N PRO A 95 -11.87 11.23 6.33
CA PRO A 95 -10.67 10.55 5.84
C PRO A 95 -9.40 11.09 6.50
N LYS A 96 -8.40 10.22 6.64
CA LYS A 96 -7.07 10.58 7.14
C LYS A 96 -6.02 10.30 6.08
N GLU A 97 -5.19 11.31 5.80
CA GLU A 97 -4.11 11.26 4.82
C GLU A 97 -2.76 11.38 5.54
N VAL A 98 -1.80 10.54 5.17
CA VAL A 98 -0.42 10.57 5.67
C VAL A 98 0.53 10.48 4.49
N TRP A 99 1.24 11.58 4.24
CA TRP A 99 2.20 11.69 3.16
C TRP A 99 3.54 11.06 3.52
N GLY A 100 4.14 10.42 2.53
CA GLY A 100 5.52 9.98 2.49
C GLY A 100 6.09 10.22 1.09
N ALA A 101 7.24 9.61 0.82
CA ALA A 101 7.85 9.61 -0.50
C ALA A 101 8.65 8.35 -0.68
N ILE A 102 8.59 7.76 -1.88
CA ILE A 102 9.55 6.78 -2.34
C ILE A 102 10.84 7.55 -2.64
N THR A 103 11.88 7.34 -1.85
CA THR A 103 13.15 8.09 -1.99
C THR A 103 14.27 7.26 -2.62
N THR A 104 14.14 5.94 -2.58
CA THR A 104 15.18 5.02 -3.03
C THR A 104 14.71 4.31 -4.29
N ALA A 105 15.33 4.65 -5.41
CA ALA A 105 15.16 3.89 -6.65
C ALA A 105 15.97 2.59 -6.60
N ASP A 106 15.48 1.57 -7.28
CA ASP A 106 16.13 0.28 -7.50
C ASP A 106 16.49 -0.52 -6.24
N ALA A 107 15.77 -0.29 -5.13
CA ALA A 107 15.90 -1.09 -3.92
C ALA A 107 14.58 -1.20 -3.16
N TRP A 108 14.35 -2.37 -2.54
CA TRP A 108 13.26 -2.56 -1.60
C TRP A 108 13.45 -1.67 -0.37
N THR A 109 12.46 -0.85 -0.08
CA THR A 109 12.41 0.01 1.11
C THR A 109 11.11 -0.21 1.84
N GLU A 110 11.15 -0.30 3.18
CA GLU A 110 9.95 -0.36 4.02
C GLU A 110 9.52 1.07 4.37
N TYR A 111 8.25 1.39 4.11
CA TYR A 111 7.63 2.65 4.42
C TYR A 111 6.64 2.45 5.56
N THR A 112 6.55 3.45 6.45
CA THR A 112 5.67 3.41 7.62
C THR A 112 4.81 4.67 7.64
N PHE A 113 3.50 4.49 7.81
CA PHE A 113 2.51 5.56 7.93
C PHE A 113 1.84 5.49 9.30
N ASP A 114 1.93 6.57 10.07
CA ASP A 114 1.40 6.64 11.43
C ASP A 114 -0.07 7.08 11.42
N PHE A 115 -0.94 6.17 11.82
CA PHE A 115 -2.38 6.40 12.03
C PHE A 115 -2.77 6.26 13.50
N SER A 116 -1.84 6.45 14.43
CA SER A 116 -2.10 6.35 15.88
C SER A 116 -3.16 7.33 16.38
N ASP A 117 -3.30 8.49 15.73
CA ASP A 117 -4.37 9.46 16.00
C ASP A 117 -5.78 9.00 15.53
N GLN A 118 -5.86 7.86 14.84
CA GLN A 118 -7.10 7.25 14.34
C GLN A 118 -7.59 6.06 15.18
N ALA A 119 -7.05 5.82 16.37
CA ALA A 119 -7.42 4.67 17.22
C ALA A 119 -8.93 4.53 17.52
N ALA A 120 -9.67 5.64 17.53
CA ALA A 120 -11.12 5.69 17.74
C ALA A 120 -11.95 5.84 16.45
N ALA A 121 -11.29 5.90 15.29
CA ALA A 121 -11.95 6.05 14.00
C ALA A 121 -12.52 4.71 13.51
N ASN A 122 -13.41 4.78 12.52
CA ASN A 122 -14.10 3.61 11.96
C ASN A 122 -13.86 3.42 10.45
N HIS A 123 -12.64 3.73 10.01
CA HIS A 123 -12.17 3.51 8.64
C HIS A 123 -12.32 2.05 8.23
N LYS A 124 -12.54 1.82 6.93
CA LYS A 124 -12.73 0.48 6.35
C LYS A 124 -11.85 0.20 5.14
N LYS A 125 -11.18 1.23 4.62
CA LYS A 125 -10.37 1.14 3.41
C LYS A 125 -8.97 1.67 3.65
N ILE A 126 -8.01 1.03 2.98
CA ILE A 126 -6.65 1.52 2.79
C ILE A 126 -6.54 1.96 1.33
N VAL A 127 -6.10 3.18 1.10
CA VAL A 127 -5.95 3.77 -0.23
C VAL A 127 -4.51 4.24 -0.38
N LEU A 128 -3.83 3.77 -1.43
CA LEU A 128 -2.44 4.11 -1.72
C LEU A 128 -2.38 4.85 -3.06
N PHE A 129 -1.77 6.03 -3.06
CA PHE A 129 -1.51 6.82 -4.26
C PHE A 129 -0.01 6.85 -4.50
N PHE A 130 0.42 6.22 -5.59
CA PHE A 130 1.79 6.33 -6.07
C PHE A 130 1.89 7.60 -6.93
N ASN A 131 3.02 8.30 -6.87
CA ASN A 131 3.16 9.62 -7.48
C ASN A 131 2.02 10.61 -7.14
N GLY A 132 1.44 10.47 -5.94
CA GLY A 132 0.22 11.19 -5.56
C GLY A 132 0.38 12.71 -5.68
N GLY A 133 -0.62 13.36 -6.28
CA GLY A 133 -0.64 14.80 -6.52
C GLY A 133 0.18 15.27 -7.72
N ALA A 134 0.83 14.37 -8.46
CA ALA A 134 1.62 14.69 -9.65
C ALA A 134 1.06 14.01 -10.92
N ALA A 135 1.23 14.67 -12.06
CA ALA A 135 0.85 14.16 -13.39
C ALA A 135 2.05 14.18 -14.37
N ASP A 136 3.24 13.97 -13.82
CA ASP A 136 4.54 14.03 -14.51
C ASP A 136 5.18 12.64 -14.69
N GLY A 137 4.41 11.58 -14.46
CA GLY A 137 4.84 10.20 -14.61
C GLY A 137 4.86 9.73 -16.07
N THR A 138 4.93 8.41 -16.27
CA THR A 138 4.75 7.79 -17.60
C THR A 138 3.59 6.81 -17.58
N ALA A 139 3.07 6.47 -18.77
CA ALA A 139 1.95 5.55 -18.95
C ALA A 139 2.20 4.12 -18.40
N THR A 140 3.41 3.81 -17.96
CA THR A 140 3.81 2.49 -17.48
C THR A 140 4.69 2.59 -16.23
N ASP A 141 4.36 3.49 -15.31
CA ASP A 141 5.08 3.58 -14.04
C ASP A 141 4.75 2.37 -13.17
N ILE A 142 5.78 1.61 -12.80
CA ILE A 142 5.63 0.34 -12.10
C ILE A 142 6.14 0.48 -10.66
N TYR A 143 5.31 0.02 -9.74
CA TYR A 143 5.63 -0.12 -8.33
C TYR A 143 5.37 -1.58 -7.95
N TYR A 144 6.34 -2.23 -7.33
CA TYR A 144 6.13 -3.53 -6.71
C TYR A 144 5.93 -3.32 -5.22
N ILE A 145 4.86 -3.90 -4.67
CA ILE A 145 4.56 -3.80 -3.24
C ILE A 145 4.49 -5.18 -2.61
N ASP A 146 4.83 -5.24 -1.34
CA ASP A 146 4.80 -6.46 -0.55
C ASP A 146 4.65 -6.18 0.95
N ASP A 147 4.30 -7.22 1.72
CA ASP A 147 4.19 -7.20 3.17
C ASP A 147 3.37 -6.02 3.71
N LEU A 148 2.17 -5.78 3.15
CA LEU A 148 1.26 -4.75 3.64
C LEU A 148 0.65 -5.20 4.98
N LYS A 149 0.97 -4.51 6.07
CA LYS A 149 0.59 -4.94 7.43
C LYS A 149 0.46 -3.77 8.41
N TRP A 150 -0.28 -4.03 9.49
CA TRP A 150 -0.37 -3.20 10.68
C TRP A 150 0.66 -3.64 11.72
N GLU A 151 1.35 -2.68 12.31
CA GLU A 151 2.24 -2.85 13.48
C GLU A 151 1.85 -1.92 14.63
#